data_AF-A0A958V1Q4-F1
#
_entry.id   AF-A0A958V1Q4-F1
#
_cell.length_a   1.000
_cell.length_b   1.000
_cell.length_c   1.000
_cell.angle_alpha   90.00
_cell.angle_beta   90.00
_cell.angle_gamma   90.00
#
_symmetry.space_group_name_H-M   'P 1'
#
loop_
_entity.id
_entity.type
_entity.pdbx_description
1 polymer ?
#
loop_
_entity_poly.entity_id
_entity_poly.type
_entity_poly.pdbx_seq_one_letter_code
_entity_poly.pdbx_strand_id
1 'polypeptide(L)'
;MKNYLVKIPRFVPAIYRNQIWGFLPDKKNIYLTFDDGPTPEITDWVLETLRSYGAKATFFCLGKNIDQHPDIFDRILQNGHTIGNHTYEHLNGWNTPNDPYFTSIDKTQELIESRLHEFKSDKLKAPNNKKPATHTPPLGEPEGAKQPKLFR
;
A
#
# COMPACT_ATOMS: atom_id res chain seq x y z
N MET A 1 6.20 -33.27 -6.47
CA MET A 1 6.46 -32.02 -5.72
C MET A 1 6.80 -30.94 -6.74
N LYS A 2 6.10 -29.81 -6.75
CA LYS A 2 6.47 -28.69 -7.64
C LYS A 2 7.73 -28.03 -7.08
N ASN A 3 8.78 -27.93 -7.89
CA ASN A 3 10.02 -27.26 -7.51
C ASN A 3 9.80 -25.75 -7.63
N TYR A 4 9.47 -25.11 -6.52
CA TYR A 4 9.42 -23.66 -6.45
C TYR A 4 10.84 -23.12 -6.22
N LEU A 5 11.24 -22.14 -7.01
CA LEU A 5 12.47 -21.41 -6.76
C LEU A 5 12.28 -20.56 -5.49
N VAL A 6 12.98 -20.90 -4.41
CA VAL A 6 12.98 -20.13 -3.16
C VAL A 6 13.63 -18.74 -3.35
N LYS A 7 14.47 -18.60 -4.38
CA LYS A 7 15.13 -17.34 -4.73
C LYS A 7 14.86 -16.99 -6.18
N ILE A 8 14.55 -15.73 -6.42
CA ILE A 8 14.34 -15.19 -7.76
C ILE A 8 15.67 -15.30 -8.53
N PRO A 9 15.69 -15.85 -9.76
CA PRO A 9 16.90 -15.93 -10.57
C PRO A 9 17.54 -14.55 -10.77
N ARG A 10 18.87 -14.46 -10.67
CA ARG A 10 19.61 -13.18 -10.70
C ARG A 10 19.41 -12.37 -11.99
N PHE A 11 18.98 -13.00 -13.08
CA PHE A 11 18.70 -12.30 -14.34
C PHE A 11 17.34 -11.60 -14.35
N VAL A 12 16.37 -12.02 -13.53
CA VAL A 12 15.03 -11.42 -13.50
C VAL A 12 15.09 -9.95 -13.06
N PRO A 13 15.77 -9.58 -11.95
CA PRO A 13 16.00 -8.17 -11.62
C PRO A 13 16.71 -7.37 -12.72
N ALA A 14 17.58 -8.03 -13.49
CA ALA A 14 18.31 -7.39 -14.59
C ALA A 14 17.41 -7.06 -15.80
N ILE A 15 16.32 -7.81 -15.99
CA ILE A 15 15.29 -7.54 -17.02
C ILE A 15 14.35 -6.42 -16.54
N TYR A 16 13.95 -6.46 -15.27
CA TYR A 16 12.99 -5.52 -14.69
C TYR A 16 13.68 -4.46 -13.83
N ARG A 17 14.58 -3.67 -14.45
CA ARG A 17 15.45 -2.70 -13.76
C ARG A 17 14.71 -1.55 -13.09
N ASN A 18 13.47 -1.28 -13.50
CA ASN A 18 12.66 -0.21 -12.94
C ASN A 18 11.95 -0.60 -11.63
N GLN A 19 12.07 -1.85 -11.19
CA GLN A 19 11.46 -2.32 -9.94
C GLN A 19 12.48 -2.33 -8.80
N ILE A 20 11.99 -2.08 -7.59
CA ILE A 20 12.78 -2.23 -6.37
C ILE A 20 12.69 -3.70 -5.94
N TRP A 21 13.78 -4.43 -6.11
CA TRP A 21 13.88 -5.85 -5.76
C TRP A 21 14.35 -6.09 -4.31
N GLY A 22 14.84 -5.05 -3.66
CA GLY A 22 15.34 -5.08 -2.29
C GLY A 22 16.11 -3.80 -1.97
N PHE A 23 16.22 -3.51 -0.68
CA PHE A 23 17.01 -2.38 -0.19
C PHE A 23 18.45 -2.82 0.09
N LEU A 24 19.40 -1.88 -0.01
CA LEU A 24 20.78 -2.15 0.36
C LEU A 24 20.86 -2.54 1.85
N PRO A 25 21.70 -3.53 2.21
CA PRO A 25 21.77 -4.10 3.57
C PRO A 25 22.37 -3.16 4.62
N ASP A 26 22.63 -1.90 4.29
CA ASP A 26 23.34 -0.93 5.12
C ASP A 26 22.51 -0.45 6.34
N LYS A 27 21.20 -0.77 6.38
CA LYS A 27 20.33 -0.44 7.50
C LYS A 27 19.55 -1.67 7.97
N LYS A 28 19.53 -1.93 9.28
CA LYS A 28 18.71 -2.97 9.93
C LYS A 28 17.23 -2.54 9.94
N ASN A 29 16.62 -2.49 8.76
CA ASN A 29 15.23 -2.10 8.56
C ASN A 29 14.38 -3.33 8.23
N ILE A 30 13.14 -3.33 8.71
CA ILE A 30 12.10 -4.27 8.31
C ILE A 30 10.96 -3.45 7.71
N TYR A 31 10.42 -3.91 6.59
CA TYR A 31 9.28 -3.31 5.91
C TYR A 31 8.09 -4.26 6.05
N LEU A 32 7.01 -3.78 6.65
CA LEU A 32 5.79 -4.57 6.87
C LEU A 32 4.76 -4.21 5.81
N THR A 33 4.18 -5.22 5.19
CA THR A 33 3.08 -5.10 4.24
C THR A 33 1.96 -6.05 4.63
N PHE A 34 0.72 -5.62 4.43
CA PHE A 34 -0.48 -6.41 4.67
C PHE A 34 -1.35 -6.38 3.41
N ASP A 35 -1.76 -7.55 2.94
CA ASP A 35 -2.57 -7.70 1.74
C ASP A 35 -4.04 -7.98 2.13
N ASP A 36 -4.95 -7.89 1.16
CA ASP A 36 -6.38 -8.22 1.28
C ASP A 36 -7.21 -7.35 2.24
N GLY A 37 -6.67 -6.25 2.77
CA GLY A 37 -7.42 -5.31 3.61
C GLY A 37 -8.34 -4.37 2.81
N PRO A 38 -9.10 -3.48 3.49
CA PRO A 38 -9.43 -3.51 4.91
C PRO A 38 -10.37 -4.66 5.27
N THR A 39 -10.12 -5.33 6.39
CA THR A 39 -10.93 -6.45 6.89
C THR A 39 -11.39 -6.11 8.31
N PRO A 40 -12.70 -6.19 8.61
CA PRO A 40 -13.24 -5.93 9.93
C PRO A 40 -12.51 -6.73 11.01
N GLU A 41 -12.33 -6.12 12.18
CA GLU A 41 -11.64 -6.66 13.36
C GLU A 41 -10.12 -6.85 13.17
N ILE A 42 -9.70 -7.52 12.09
CA ILE A 42 -8.30 -7.83 11.80
C ILE A 42 -7.51 -6.57 11.52
N THR A 43 -7.98 -5.71 10.60
CA THR A 43 -7.27 -4.48 10.27
C THR A 43 -7.16 -3.56 11.47
N ASP A 44 -8.21 -3.46 12.28
CA ASP A 44 -8.17 -2.64 13.51
C ASP A 44 -7.18 -3.18 14.53
N TRP A 45 -7.13 -4.50 14.73
CA TRP A 45 -6.13 -5.14 15.59
C TRP A 45 -4.70 -4.90 15.09
N VAL A 46 -4.47 -4.98 13.77
CA VAL A 46 -3.16 -4.66 13.17
C VAL A 46 -2.80 -3.21 13.39
N LEU A 47 -3.73 -2.27 13.16
CA LEU A 47 -3.50 -0.84 13.39
C LEU A 47 -3.14 -0.54 14.84
N GLU A 48 -3.85 -1.14 15.80
CA GLU A 48 -3.55 -0.99 17.22
C GLU A 48 -2.17 -1.54 17.58
N THR A 49 -1.83 -2.71 17.04
CA THR A 49 -0.52 -3.33 17.26
C THR A 49 0.59 -2.47 16.68
N LEU A 50 0.46 -1.99 15.44
CA LEU A 50 1.46 -1.10 14.84
C LEU A 50 1.62 0.19 15.66
N ARG A 51 0.51 0.74 16.15
CA ARG A 51 0.50 1.93 17.02
C ARG A 51 1.25 1.68 18.32
N SER A 52 1.08 0.53 18.99
CA SER A 52 1.78 0.21 20.24
C SER A 52 3.29 0.13 20.07
N TYR A 53 3.76 -0.25 18.88
CA TYR A 53 5.19 -0.29 18.54
C TYR A 53 5.71 0.99 17.87
N GLY A 54 4.86 2.01 17.67
CA GLY A 54 5.24 3.20 16.91
C GLY A 54 5.65 2.91 15.46
N ALA A 55 5.19 1.79 14.90
CA ALA A 55 5.57 1.28 13.60
C ALA A 55 4.63 1.78 12.48
N LYS A 56 5.15 1.79 11.25
CA LYS A 56 4.39 2.04 10.02
C LYS A 56 4.47 0.82 9.10
N ALA A 57 3.50 0.73 8.20
CA ALA A 57 3.33 -0.38 7.28
C ALA A 57 2.63 0.12 6.01
N THR A 58 2.66 -0.72 4.97
CA THR A 58 1.88 -0.54 3.74
C THR A 58 0.72 -1.53 3.73
N PHE A 59 -0.49 -1.05 3.46
CA PHE A 59 -1.68 -1.88 3.32
C PHE A 59 -2.11 -1.95 1.85
N PHE A 60 -1.95 -3.11 1.22
CA PHE A 60 -2.44 -3.39 -0.11
C PHE A 60 -3.93 -3.73 -0.02
N CYS A 61 -4.77 -2.78 -0.38
CA CYS A 61 -6.20 -2.85 -0.16
C CYS A 61 -6.95 -3.32 -1.41
N LEU A 62 -7.98 -4.14 -1.19
CA LEU A 62 -8.93 -4.53 -2.22
C LEU A 62 -9.98 -3.43 -2.39
N GLY A 63 -10.27 -3.05 -3.63
CA GLY A 63 -11.28 -2.02 -3.92
C GLY A 63 -12.65 -2.37 -3.34
N LYS A 64 -13.10 -3.63 -3.47
CA LYS A 64 -14.37 -4.10 -2.88
C LYS A 64 -14.42 -3.91 -1.36
N ASN A 65 -13.29 -4.09 -0.67
CA ASN A 65 -13.22 -3.99 0.78
C ASN A 65 -13.21 -2.53 1.22
N ILE A 66 -12.59 -1.64 0.45
CA ILE A 66 -12.65 -0.18 0.68
C ILE A 66 -14.10 0.32 0.57
N ASP A 67 -14.86 -0.17 -0.42
CA ASP A 67 -16.27 0.19 -0.60
C ASP A 67 -17.16 -0.34 0.54
N GLN A 68 -16.89 -1.57 1.00
CA GLN A 68 -17.66 -2.20 2.08
C GLN A 68 -17.34 -1.63 3.47
N HIS A 69 -16.07 -1.23 3.67
CA HIS A 69 -15.54 -0.81 4.96
C HIS A 69 -14.77 0.51 4.86
N PRO A 70 -15.44 1.59 4.41
CA PRO A 70 -14.80 2.88 4.19
C PRO A 70 -14.23 3.47 5.48
N ASP A 71 -14.89 3.27 6.60
CA ASP A 71 -14.46 3.75 7.92
C ASP A 71 -13.15 3.11 8.37
N ILE A 72 -12.93 1.83 8.06
CA ILE A 72 -11.70 1.11 8.38
C ILE A 72 -10.56 1.65 7.52
N PHE A 73 -10.81 1.84 6.22
CA PHE A 73 -9.85 2.46 5.31
C PHE A 73 -9.41 3.85 5.80
N ASP A 74 -10.37 4.68 6.25
CA ASP A 74 -10.06 6.00 6.79
C ASP A 74 -9.19 5.90 8.05
N ARG A 75 -9.39 4.90 8.91
CA ARG A 75 -8.49 4.66 10.06
C ARG A 75 -7.07 4.32 9.63
N ILE A 76 -6.88 3.58 8.54
CA ILE A 76 -5.53 3.33 7.98
C ILE A 76 -4.88 4.67 7.60
N LEU A 77 -5.62 5.56 6.92
CA LEU A 77 -5.14 6.89 6.54
C LEU A 77 -4.86 7.80 7.74
N GLN A 78 -5.76 7.81 8.73
CA GLN A 78 -5.63 8.59 9.97
C GLN A 78 -4.40 8.20 10.76
N ASN A 79 -4.09 6.89 10.81
CA ASN A 79 -2.88 6.37 11.43
C ASN A 79 -1.62 6.57 10.57
N GLY A 80 -1.73 7.17 9.38
CA GLY A 80 -0.58 7.58 8.56
C GLY A 80 0.19 6.41 7.96
N HIS A 81 -0.49 5.31 7.64
CA HIS A 81 0.08 4.19 6.89
C HIS A 81 0.05 4.47 5.38
N THR A 82 0.85 3.72 4.62
CA THR A 82 0.85 3.80 3.15
C THR A 82 -0.20 2.87 2.57
N ILE A 83 -0.87 3.29 1.49
CA ILE A 83 -1.85 2.47 0.79
C ILE A 83 -1.23 1.92 -0.50
N GLY A 84 -1.42 0.62 -0.73
CA GLY A 84 -1.18 -0.04 -2.01
C GLY A 84 -2.49 -0.52 -2.63
N ASN A 85 -2.47 -0.73 -3.94
CA ASN A 85 -3.61 -1.27 -4.70
C ASN A 85 -3.49 -2.80 -4.81
N HIS A 86 -4.54 -3.53 -4.48
CA HIS A 86 -4.58 -4.99 -4.57
C HIS A 86 -5.64 -5.52 -5.54
N THR A 87 -6.01 -4.74 -6.56
CA THR A 87 -7.15 -4.96 -7.46
C THR A 87 -8.50 -4.85 -6.76
N TYR A 88 -9.60 -4.89 -7.52
CA TYR A 88 -10.93 -4.67 -6.95
C TYR A 88 -11.47 -5.93 -6.27
N GLU A 89 -11.37 -7.07 -6.95
CA GLU A 89 -11.98 -8.34 -6.54
C GLU A 89 -10.97 -9.44 -6.17
N HIS A 90 -9.67 -9.16 -6.26
CA HIS A 90 -8.59 -10.15 -6.19
C HIS A 90 -8.61 -11.11 -7.40
N LEU A 91 -8.67 -10.53 -8.60
CA LEU A 91 -8.65 -11.30 -9.86
C LEU A 91 -7.31 -12.03 -10.03
N ASN A 92 -7.35 -13.26 -10.51
CA ASN A 92 -6.12 -14.03 -10.74
C ASN A 92 -5.45 -13.57 -12.05
N GLY A 93 -4.34 -12.86 -11.94
CA GLY A 93 -3.62 -12.30 -13.10
C GLY A 93 -3.11 -13.32 -14.12
N TRP A 94 -2.96 -14.60 -13.75
CA TRP A 94 -2.58 -15.66 -14.70
C TRP A 94 -3.76 -16.21 -15.50
N ASN A 95 -4.96 -16.13 -14.93
CA ASN A 95 -6.17 -16.74 -15.47
C ASN A 95 -7.18 -15.70 -15.99
N THR A 96 -6.87 -14.42 -15.88
CA THR A 96 -7.76 -13.31 -16.26
C THR A 96 -7.16 -12.61 -17.48
N PRO A 97 -7.94 -12.34 -18.55
CA PRO A 97 -7.48 -11.52 -19.66
C PRO A 97 -7.04 -10.12 -19.19
N ASN A 98 -6.15 -9.49 -19.96
CA ASN A 98 -5.55 -8.21 -19.58
C ASN A 98 -6.59 -7.10 -19.35
N ASP A 99 -7.55 -6.93 -20.24
CA ASP A 99 -8.53 -5.84 -20.16
C ASP A 99 -9.33 -5.83 -18.84
N PRO A 100 -10.00 -6.93 -18.42
CA PRO A 100 -10.71 -6.95 -17.14
C PRO A 100 -9.76 -6.86 -15.94
N TYR A 101 -8.53 -7.37 -16.05
CA TYR A 101 -7.54 -7.26 -14.97
C TYR A 101 -7.09 -5.82 -14.76
N PHE A 102 -6.72 -5.11 -15.83
CA PHE A 102 -6.33 -3.70 -15.76
C PHE A 102 -7.51 -2.80 -15.36
N THR A 103 -8.71 -3.07 -15.88
CA THR A 103 -9.93 -2.38 -15.43
C THR A 103 -10.12 -2.50 -13.91
N SER A 104 -9.84 -3.68 -13.33
CA SER A 104 -9.92 -3.91 -11.88
C SER A 104 -8.88 -3.10 -11.10
N ILE A 105 -7.67 -2.96 -11.64
CA ILE A 105 -6.60 -2.13 -11.08
C ILE A 105 -7.01 -0.66 -11.11
N ASP A 106 -7.41 -0.15 -12.27
CA ASP A 106 -7.75 1.26 -12.48
C ASP A 106 -8.93 1.67 -11.61
N LYS A 107 -10.00 0.87 -11.57
CA LYS A 107 -11.15 1.10 -10.68
C LYS A 107 -10.74 1.24 -9.22
N THR A 108 -9.83 0.39 -8.76
CA THR A 108 -9.33 0.44 -7.38
C THR A 108 -8.44 1.65 -7.15
N GLN A 109 -7.66 2.04 -8.15
CA GLN A 109 -6.78 3.19 -8.08
C GLN A 109 -7.58 4.49 -7.98
N GLU A 110 -8.60 4.66 -8.83
CA GLU A 110 -9.52 5.80 -8.79
C GLU A 110 -10.21 5.93 -7.43
N LEU A 111 -10.68 4.81 -6.87
CA LEU A 111 -11.30 4.77 -5.55
C LEU A 111 -10.32 5.23 -4.45
N ILE A 112 -9.09 4.69 -4.43
CA ILE A 112 -8.06 5.09 -3.46
C ILE A 112 -7.75 6.59 -3.58
N GLU A 113 -7.61 7.12 -4.80
CA GLU A 113 -7.29 8.52 -5.04
C GLU A 113 -8.41 9.46 -4.60
N SER A 114 -9.67 9.11 -4.91
CA SER A 114 -10.86 9.83 -4.45
C SER A 114 -10.87 9.92 -2.92
N ARG A 115 -10.69 8.80 -2.22
CA ARG A 115 -10.69 8.75 -0.75
C ARG A 115 -9.52 9.52 -0.13
N LEU A 116 -8.34 9.44 -0.74
CA LEU A 116 -7.17 10.24 -0.32
C LEU A 116 -7.41 11.74 -0.51
N HIS A 117 -8.07 12.15 -1.58
CA HIS A 117 -8.41 13.54 -1.85
C HIS A 117 -9.42 14.07 -0.82
N GLU A 118 -10.49 13.32 -0.55
CA GLU A 118 -11.49 13.64 0.48
C GLU A 118 -10.84 13.78 1.87
N PHE A 119 -10.05 12.79 2.27
CA PHE A 119 -9.32 12.80 3.54
C PHE A 119 -8.42 14.03 3.72
N LYS A 120 -7.71 14.43 2.65
CA LYS A 120 -6.88 15.65 2.68
C LYS A 120 -7.73 16.92 2.77
N SER A 121 -8.85 16.98 2.05
CA SER A 121 -9.79 18.11 2.09
C SER A 121 -10.33 18.32 3.50
N ASP A 122 -10.71 17.25 4.20
CA ASP A 122 -11.24 17.32 5.55
C ASP A 122 -10.19 17.77 6.57
N LYS A 123 -8.95 17.31 6.43
CA LYS A 123 -7.84 17.81 7.25
C LYS A 123 -7.55 19.30 7.06
N LEU A 124 -7.76 19.83 5.86
CA LEU A 124 -7.57 21.26 5.58
C LEU A 124 -8.70 22.12 6.17
N LYS A 125 -9.90 21.56 6.37
CA LYS A 125 -11.05 22.25 6.95
C LYS A 125 -11.08 22.20 8.48
N ALA A 126 -10.37 21.25 9.11
CA ALA A 126 -10.29 21.16 10.56
C ALA A 126 -9.53 22.39 11.13
N PRO A 127 -10.13 23.19 12.05
CA PRO A 127 -9.44 24.33 12.63
C PRO A 127 -8.20 23.85 13.37
N ASN A 128 -7.05 24.46 13.06
CA ASN A 128 -5.72 24.18 13.61
C ASN A 128 -5.75 23.87 15.11
N ASN A 129 -5.91 22.59 15.48
CA ASN A 129 -5.77 22.14 16.85
C ASN A 129 -4.78 20.99 16.86
N LYS A 130 -3.54 21.35 17.23
CA LYS A 130 -2.35 20.52 17.39
C LYS A 130 -1.92 19.80 16.11
N LYS A 131 -0.75 20.21 15.59
CA LYS A 131 0.00 19.42 14.60
C LYS A 131 0.04 17.97 15.10
N PRO A 132 -0.56 16.99 14.39
CA PRO A 132 -0.18 15.61 14.62
C PRO A 132 1.33 15.57 14.41
N ALA A 133 2.06 14.89 15.28
CA ALA A 133 3.47 14.62 15.02
C ALA A 133 3.52 13.82 13.70
N THR A 134 3.72 14.53 12.59
CA THR A 134 4.03 13.94 11.30
C THR A 134 5.48 13.47 11.40
N HIS A 135 5.70 12.42 12.19
CA HIS A 135 6.64 11.40 11.79
C HIS A 135 5.96 10.62 10.66
N THR A 136 5.78 11.30 9.53
CA THR A 136 5.98 10.62 8.26
C THR A 136 7.40 10.11 8.40
N PRO A 137 7.64 8.78 8.50
CA PRO A 137 8.97 8.31 8.19
C PRO A 137 9.29 8.96 6.84
N PRO A 138 10.47 9.56 6.64
CA PRO A 138 10.84 9.92 5.28
C PRO A 138 10.56 8.65 4.48
N LEU A 139 9.73 8.77 3.44
CA LEU A 139 10.01 7.97 2.26
C LEU A 139 11.52 8.09 2.16
N GLY A 140 12.22 6.97 2.34
CA GLY A 140 13.59 6.93 1.88
C GLY A 140 13.46 7.17 0.39
N GLU A 141 13.35 8.43 -0.02
CA GLU A 141 13.75 8.89 -1.31
C GLU A 141 15.25 8.60 -1.27
N PRO A 142 15.73 7.56 -1.97
CA PRO A 142 17.13 7.56 -2.33
C PRO A 142 17.34 8.89 -3.04
N GLU A 143 18.31 9.68 -2.58
CA GLU A 143 18.76 10.84 -3.35
C GLU A 143 18.97 10.40 -4.81
N GLY A 144 18.09 10.87 -5.71
CA GLY A 144 18.13 10.53 -7.14
C GLY A 144 17.13 9.48 -7.66
N ALA A 145 16.27 8.87 -6.85
CA ALA A 145 15.20 8.03 -7.40
C ALA A 145 13.98 8.88 -7.77
N LYS A 146 13.75 9.03 -9.09
CA LYS A 146 12.45 9.44 -9.60
C LYS A 146 11.39 8.55 -8.97
N GLN A 147 10.32 9.15 -8.43
CA GLN A 147 9.14 8.42 -7.98
C GLN A 147 8.83 7.33 -9.01
N PRO A 148 8.84 6.03 -8.63
CA PRO A 148 8.41 5.01 -9.55
C PRO A 148 6.98 5.38 -9.93
N LYS A 149 6.74 5.54 -11.23
CA LYS A 149 5.39 5.63 -11.76
C LYS A 149 4.68 4.39 -11.24
N LEU A 150 3.80 4.57 -10.24
CA LEU A 150 2.90 3.52 -9.82
C LEU A 150 2.19 3.04 -11.09
N PHE A 151 2.26 1.72 -11.30
CA PHE A 151 1.47 0.93 -12.23
C PHE A 151 0.92 1.70 -13.44
N ARG A 152 1.65 1.64 -14.55
CA ARG A 152 1.06 1.64 -15.90
C ARG A 152 1.08 0.22 -16.42
#